data_AF-A0A2U3LH53-F1
#
_entry.id   AF-A0A2U3LH53-F1
#
_cell.length_a   1.000
_cell.length_b   1.000
_cell.length_c   1.000
_cell.angle_alpha   90.00
_cell.angle_beta   90.00
_cell.angle_gamma   90.00
#
_symmetry.space_group_name_H-M   'P 1'
#
loop_
_entity.id
_entity.type
_entity.pdbx_description
1 polymer ?
#
loop_
_entity_poly.entity_id
_entity_poly.type
_entity_poly.pdbx_seq_one_letter_code
_entity_poly.pdbx_strand_id
1 'polypeptide(L)'
;MSRDEILTLKPGTKLNLLIATKVLSWTIWEEKRGDYLYVIFQKPNDREPWRAFRNPEIMKERYRQIEASEIDEMKHIVHGLKDWSRSIEDAMKLFDRFYPTNLQHYSGIGDETVYKATIEYDWVVADTASGAICKAVLLYMERGDS
;
A
#
# COMPACT_ATOMS: atom_id res chain seq x y z
N MET A 1 10.38 7.57 -5.21
CA MET A 1 10.67 7.71 -3.76
C MET A 1 12.03 7.05 -3.53
N SER A 2 12.88 7.56 -2.64
CA SER A 2 14.19 6.94 -2.40
C SER A 2 14.07 5.70 -1.50
N ARG A 3 15.10 4.85 -1.52
CA ARG A 3 15.20 3.68 -0.62
C ARG A 3 15.12 4.11 0.85
N ASP A 4 15.87 5.13 1.24
CA ASP A 4 15.94 5.59 2.64
C ASP A 4 14.60 6.19 3.10
N GLU A 5 13.88 6.87 2.21
CA GLU A 5 12.52 7.33 2.49
C GLU A 5 11.58 6.15 2.79
N ILE A 6 11.64 5.06 2.01
CA ILE A 6 10.82 3.86 2.25
C ILE A 6 11.17 3.20 3.58
N LEU A 7 12.47 3.07 3.90
CA LEU A 7 12.93 2.43 5.13
C LEU A 7 12.50 3.19 6.39
N THR A 8 12.34 4.51 6.31
CA THR A 8 11.92 5.36 7.44
C THR A 8 10.40 5.45 7.60
N LEU A 9 9.60 4.92 6.66
CA LEU A 9 8.14 4.92 6.78
C LEU A 9 7.68 4.10 7.99
N LYS A 10 6.76 4.68 8.78
CA LYS A 10 6.06 3.97 9.84
C LYS A 10 4.87 3.19 9.27
N PRO A 11 4.46 2.07 9.89
CA PRO A 11 3.20 1.41 9.57
C PRO A 11 1.99 2.36 9.66
N GLY A 12 1.16 2.36 8.63
CA GLY A 12 -0.04 3.20 8.55
C GLY A 12 -0.38 3.61 7.11
N THR A 13 -1.23 4.63 6.99
CA THR A 13 -1.87 5.07 5.74
C THR A 13 -0.87 5.24 4.61
N LYS A 14 0.22 6.01 4.82
CA LYS A 14 1.20 6.29 3.77
C LYS A 14 1.87 5.03 3.21
N LEU A 15 2.30 4.10 4.07
CA LEU A 15 2.91 2.85 3.61
C LEU A 15 1.87 1.98 2.89
N ASN A 16 0.66 1.88 3.42
CA ASN A 16 -0.43 1.11 2.80
C ASN A 16 -0.85 1.66 1.42
N LEU A 17 -0.83 2.99 1.24
CA LEU A 17 -1.10 3.62 -0.06
C LEU A 17 -0.04 3.28 -1.11
N LEU A 18 1.23 3.25 -0.71
CA LEU A 18 2.32 2.84 -1.59
C LEU A 18 2.21 1.36 -1.97
N ILE A 19 1.83 0.49 -1.03
CA ILE A 19 1.52 -0.90 -1.34
C ILE A 19 0.39 -1.01 -2.36
N ALA A 20 -0.73 -0.32 -2.12
CA ALA A 20 -1.87 -0.35 -3.05
C ALA A 20 -1.46 0.08 -4.47
N THR A 21 -0.70 1.17 -4.61
CA THR A 21 -0.38 1.77 -5.91
C THR A 21 0.82 1.14 -6.61
N LYS A 22 1.92 0.89 -5.88
CA LYS A 22 3.18 0.42 -6.46
C LYS A 22 3.31 -1.09 -6.54
N VAL A 23 2.69 -1.81 -5.60
CA VAL A 23 2.79 -3.28 -5.52
C VAL A 23 1.56 -3.95 -6.13
N LEU A 24 0.37 -3.44 -5.81
CA LEU A 24 -0.88 -4.03 -6.28
C LEU A 24 -1.41 -3.35 -7.55
N SER A 25 -0.78 -2.27 -8.00
CA SER A 25 -1.18 -1.49 -9.18
C SER A 25 -2.63 -1.01 -9.12
N TRP A 26 -3.12 -0.68 -7.92
CA TRP A 26 -4.46 -0.11 -7.74
C TRP A 26 -4.48 1.35 -8.20
N THR A 27 -5.54 1.72 -8.92
CA THR A 27 -5.81 3.10 -9.29
C THR A 27 -6.57 3.79 -8.17
N ILE A 28 -6.18 5.02 -7.83
CA ILE A 28 -6.84 5.82 -6.81
C ILE A 28 -7.74 6.86 -7.48
N TRP A 29 -8.99 6.90 -7.05
CA TRP A 29 -9.96 7.89 -7.46
C TRP A 29 -10.41 8.74 -6.28
N GLU A 30 -10.47 10.04 -6.49
CA GLU A 30 -11.21 10.97 -5.66
C GLU A 30 -12.64 11.06 -6.18
N GLU A 31 -13.63 10.84 -5.32
CA GLU A 31 -15.04 11.04 -5.61
C GLU A 31 -15.59 12.20 -4.80
N LYS A 32 -16.15 13.20 -5.49
CA LYS A 32 -16.87 14.30 -4.84
C LYS A 32 -18.32 13.92 -4.53
N ARG A 33 -18.71 14.02 -3.26
CA ARG A 33 -20.09 13.84 -2.76
C ARG A 33 -20.52 15.03 -1.90
N GLY A 34 -21.18 16.01 -2.52
CA GLY A 34 -21.45 17.28 -1.86
C GLY A 34 -20.14 17.97 -1.48
N ASP A 35 -19.94 18.20 -0.19
CA ASP A 35 -18.72 18.82 0.36
C ASP A 35 -17.61 17.82 0.71
N TYR A 36 -17.86 16.52 0.55
CA TYR A 36 -16.92 15.46 0.93
C TYR A 36 -16.13 14.92 -0.28
N LEU A 37 -14.84 14.63 -0.05
CA LEU A 37 -13.93 13.98 -0.99
C LEU A 37 -13.63 12.56 -0.50
N TYR A 38 -14.14 11.55 -1.20
CA TYR A 38 -13.91 10.15 -0.87
C TYR A 38 -12.77 9.58 -1.70
N VAL A 39 -11.93 8.75 -1.09
CA VAL A 39 -10.91 7.99 -1.83
C VAL A 39 -11.42 6.59 -2.11
N ILE A 40 -11.45 6.24 -3.39
CA ILE A 40 -11.91 4.96 -3.90
C ILE A 40 -10.74 4.25 -4.57
N PHE A 41 -10.51 3.01 -4.21
CA PHE A 41 -9.46 2.18 -4.79
C PHE A 41 -10.05 1.22 -5.83
N GLN A 42 -9.53 1.27 -7.05
CA GLN A 42 -9.88 0.36 -8.13
C GLN A 42 -8.75 -0.66 -8.32
N LYS A 43 -9.07 -1.95 -8.29
CA LYS A 43 -8.08 -3.01 -8.55
C LYS A 43 -7.76 -3.07 -10.05
N PRO A 44 -6.60 -3.64 -10.43
CA PRO A 44 -6.31 -3.95 -11.83
C PRO A 44 -7.45 -4.74 -12.46
N ASN A 45 -7.84 -4.35 -13.68
CA ASN A 45 -8.91 -4.96 -14.48
C ASN A 45 -10.34 -4.79 -13.94
N ASP A 46 -10.54 -4.18 -12.77
CA ASP A 46 -11.88 -3.76 -12.36
C ASP A 46 -12.40 -2.64 -13.27
N ARG A 47 -13.72 -2.50 -13.36
CA ARG A 47 -14.33 -1.38 -14.08
C ARG A 47 -14.12 -0.07 -13.31
N GLU A 48 -14.02 1.03 -14.04
CA GLU A 48 -13.99 2.38 -13.44
C GLU A 48 -15.20 2.57 -12.50
N PRO A 49 -15.05 3.24 -11.34
CA PRO A 49 -16.08 3.27 -10.30
C PRO A 49 -17.46 3.76 -10.77
N TRP A 50 -17.50 4.78 -11.64
CA TRP A 50 -18.77 5.34 -12.13
C TRP A 50 -19.51 4.44 -13.12
N ARG A 51 -18.87 3.39 -13.67
CA ARG A 51 -19.54 2.45 -14.59
C ARG A 51 -20.52 1.50 -13.90
N ALA A 52 -20.52 1.45 -12.57
CA ALA A 52 -21.48 0.68 -11.80
C ALA A 52 -22.89 1.32 -11.77
N PHE A 53 -23.01 2.59 -12.15
CA PHE A 53 -24.25 3.35 -12.03
C PHE A 53 -25.09 3.30 -13.31
N ARG A 54 -26.40 3.53 -13.17
CA ARG A 54 -27.35 3.55 -14.29
C ARG A 54 -27.04 4.61 -15.35
N ASN A 55 -26.49 5.76 -14.93
CA ASN A 55 -26.10 6.88 -15.81
C ASN A 55 -24.59 7.18 -15.64
N PRO A 56 -23.69 6.39 -16.26
CA PRO A 56 -22.24 6.49 -16.03
C PRO A 56 -21.65 7.84 -16.39
N GLU A 57 -22.11 8.47 -17.48
CA GLU A 57 -21.54 9.73 -17.98
C GLU A 57 -21.73 10.89 -16.98
N ILE A 58 -22.90 10.98 -16.35
CA ILE A 58 -23.16 11.98 -15.31
C ILE A 58 -22.32 11.69 -14.07
N MET A 59 -22.22 10.41 -13.70
CA MET A 59 -21.48 10.02 -12.51
C MET A 59 -19.97 10.25 -12.66
N LYS A 60 -19.44 10.10 -13.88
CA LYS A 60 -18.03 10.31 -14.21
C LYS A 60 -17.55 11.70 -13.80
N GLU A 61 -18.38 12.73 -13.92
CA GLU A 61 -18.04 14.12 -13.55
C GLU A 61 -17.65 14.29 -12.07
N ARG A 62 -18.02 13.33 -11.21
CA ARG A 62 -17.69 13.35 -9.77
C ARG A 62 -16.32 12.74 -9.47
N TYR A 63 -15.71 12.04 -10.42
CA TYR A 63 -14.49 11.28 -10.19
C TYR A 63 -13.28 11.95 -10.84
N ARG A 64 -12.19 11.99 -10.10
CA ARG A 64 -10.88 12.43 -10.57
C ARG A 64 -9.86 11.38 -10.16
N GLN A 65 -9.07 10.88 -11.11
CA GLN A 65 -7.92 10.04 -10.74
C GLN A 65 -6.90 10.93 -10.02
N ILE A 66 -6.39 10.45 -8.89
CA ILE A 66 -5.39 11.16 -8.09
C ILE A 66 -4.22 10.24 -7.76
N GLU A 67 -3.07 10.82 -7.45
CA GLU A 67 -1.91 10.07 -6.96
C GLU A 67 -1.97 9.88 -5.44
N ALA A 68 -1.26 8.86 -4.93
CA ALA A 68 -1.16 8.62 -3.49
C ALA A 68 -0.64 9.83 -2.70
N SER A 69 0.21 10.66 -3.31
CA SER A 69 0.74 11.88 -2.72
C SER A 69 -0.27 13.03 -2.61
N GLU A 70 -1.37 12.98 -3.34
CA GLU A 70 -2.45 13.97 -3.26
C GLU A 70 -3.43 13.69 -2.11
N ILE A 71 -3.39 12.48 -1.53
CA ILE A 71 -4.25 12.11 -0.42
C ILE A 71 -3.79 12.83 0.85
N ASP A 72 -4.68 13.69 1.33
CA ASP A 72 -4.60 14.42 2.59
C ASP A 72 -5.68 13.86 3.54
N GLU A 73 -5.27 13.18 4.62
CA GLU A 73 -6.18 12.54 5.60
C GLU A 73 -7.11 13.53 6.32
N MET A 74 -6.81 14.83 6.29
CA MET A 74 -7.69 15.88 6.84
C MET A 74 -8.77 16.32 5.86
N LYS A 75 -8.57 16.10 4.55
CA LYS A 75 -9.50 16.50 3.48
C LYS A 75 -10.27 15.31 2.91
N HIS A 76 -9.64 14.15 2.90
CA HIS A 76 -10.12 12.96 2.23
C HIS A 76 -10.65 11.93 3.22
N ILE A 77 -11.83 11.40 2.91
CA ILE A 77 -12.37 10.23 3.59
C ILE A 77 -11.81 8.99 2.87
N VAL A 78 -10.77 8.40 3.45
CA VAL A 78 -10.14 7.19 2.93
C VAL A 78 -10.88 5.95 3.46
N HIS A 79 -11.58 5.25 2.58
CA HIS A 79 -12.29 4.02 2.92
C HIS A 79 -11.83 2.84 2.06
N GLY A 80 -11.83 1.63 2.64
CA GLY A 80 -11.48 0.40 1.93
C GLY A 80 -9.97 0.21 1.69
N LEU A 81 -9.11 1.12 2.18
CA LEU A 81 -7.67 0.87 2.21
C LEU A 81 -7.37 -0.22 3.23
N LYS A 82 -6.72 -1.28 2.78
CA LYS A 82 -6.37 -2.42 3.62
C LYS A 82 -5.13 -2.11 4.46
N ASP A 83 -5.07 -2.64 5.67
CA ASP A 83 -4.01 -2.30 6.64
C ASP A 83 -2.82 -3.27 6.61
N TRP A 84 -2.22 -3.47 5.43
CA TRP A 84 -1.13 -4.44 5.24
C TRP A 84 0.05 -4.21 6.17
N SER A 85 0.41 -2.96 6.46
CA SER A 85 1.57 -2.65 7.29
C SER A 85 1.37 -2.93 8.78
N ARG A 86 0.13 -3.13 9.25
CA ARG A 86 -0.18 -3.49 10.64
C ARG A 86 -0.80 -4.88 10.81
N SER A 87 -1.34 -5.47 9.74
CA SER A 87 -1.90 -6.82 9.71
C SER A 87 -0.87 -7.81 9.16
N ILE A 88 -0.30 -8.66 10.03
CA ILE A 88 0.64 -9.69 9.59
C ILE A 88 0.02 -10.68 8.60
N GLU A 89 -1.24 -11.05 8.79
CA GLU A 89 -1.95 -11.96 7.88
C GLU A 89 -2.01 -11.39 6.46
N ASP A 90 -2.27 -10.09 6.34
CA ASP A 90 -2.37 -9.43 5.05
C ASP A 90 -1.01 -9.11 4.43
N ALA A 91 -0.02 -8.79 5.26
CA ALA A 91 1.37 -8.67 4.83
C ALA A 91 1.88 -10.00 4.24
N MET A 92 1.59 -11.14 4.89
CA MET A 92 1.99 -12.45 4.38
C MET A 92 1.37 -12.75 3.02
N LYS A 93 0.10 -12.39 2.78
CA LYS A 93 -0.53 -12.53 1.45
C LYS A 93 0.19 -11.72 0.36
N LEU A 94 0.80 -10.57 0.71
CA LEU A 94 1.67 -9.85 -0.22
C LEU A 94 2.98 -10.62 -0.42
N PHE A 95 3.60 -11.06 0.67
CA PHE A 95 4.89 -11.73 0.66
C PHE A 95 4.88 -13.02 -0.17
N ASP A 96 3.84 -13.83 -0.01
CA ASP A 96 3.66 -15.11 -0.72
C ASP A 96 3.48 -14.93 -2.23
N ARG A 97 3.13 -13.72 -2.69
CA ARG A 97 3.04 -13.40 -4.12
C ARG A 97 4.42 -13.29 -4.79
N PHE A 98 5.47 -13.06 -4.01
CA PHE A 98 6.83 -12.88 -4.49
C PHE A 98 7.68 -14.12 -4.14
N TYR A 99 8.57 -14.52 -5.05
CA TYR A 99 9.46 -15.68 -4.85
C TYR A 99 10.87 -15.36 -5.39
N PRO A 100 11.97 -15.78 -4.72
CA PRO A 100 12.05 -16.41 -3.40
C PRO A 100 12.03 -15.40 -2.25
N THR A 101 11.23 -15.68 -1.22
CA THR A 101 11.02 -14.80 -0.05
C THR A 101 11.34 -15.52 1.27
N ASN A 102 11.94 -14.80 2.23
CA ASN A 102 12.31 -15.33 3.56
C ASN A 102 12.07 -14.30 4.66
N LEU A 103 11.34 -14.66 5.72
CA LEU A 103 11.09 -13.82 6.89
C LEU A 103 11.79 -14.42 8.12
N GLN A 104 12.69 -13.64 8.72
CA GLN A 104 13.44 -14.02 9.92
C GLN A 104 13.08 -13.07 11.07
N HIS A 105 13.00 -13.61 12.29
CA HIS A 105 12.88 -12.82 13.51
C HIS A 105 14.22 -12.80 14.25
N TYR A 106 14.54 -11.68 14.88
CA TYR A 106 15.68 -11.58 15.79
C TYR A 106 15.18 -10.97 17.10
N SER A 107 15.33 -11.71 18.19
CA SER A 107 15.30 -11.15 19.53
C SER A 107 16.74 -10.80 19.93
N GLY A 108 17.04 -9.51 20.05
CA GLY A 108 18.33 -9.06 20.57
C GLY A 108 18.46 -9.37 22.06
N ILE A 109 19.70 -9.42 22.56
CA ILE A 109 19.96 -9.32 24.00
C ILE A 109 19.69 -7.86 24.38
N GLY A 110 18.53 -7.57 24.96
CA GLY A 110 18.09 -6.20 25.34
C GLY A 110 16.62 -5.85 25.06
N ASP A 111 15.73 -6.83 24.88
CA ASP A 111 14.26 -6.68 24.70
C ASP A 111 13.75 -5.96 23.43
N GLU A 112 14.61 -5.45 22.56
CA GLU A 112 14.17 -4.95 21.25
C GLU A 112 13.96 -6.12 20.27
N THR A 113 12.68 -6.37 19.93
CA THR A 113 12.29 -7.34 18.91
C THR A 113 12.34 -6.66 17.54
N VAL A 114 13.15 -7.21 16.64
CA VAL A 114 13.25 -6.73 15.25
C VAL A 114 12.98 -7.85 14.26
N TYR A 115 12.32 -7.50 13.15
CA TYR A 115 11.96 -8.43 12.10
C TYR A 115 12.73 -8.10 10.83
N LYS A 116 13.28 -9.15 10.19
CA LYS A 116 13.99 -9.05 8.93
C LYS A 116 13.21 -9.75 7.83
N ALA A 117 12.69 -9.00 6.87
CA ALA A 117 12.11 -9.56 5.64
C ALA A 117 13.15 -9.52 4.53
N THR A 118 13.32 -10.62 3.81
CA THR A 118 14.23 -10.76 2.67
C THR A 118 13.44 -11.17 1.42
N ILE A 119 13.67 -10.48 0.31
CA ILE A 119 13.15 -10.82 -1.01
C ILE A 119 14.35 -10.84 -1.95
N GLU A 120 14.61 -11.99 -2.58
CA GLU A 120 15.84 -12.25 -3.34
C GLU A 120 17.12 -11.88 -2.55
N TYR A 121 17.82 -10.83 -2.95
CA TYR A 121 19.09 -10.36 -2.37
C TYR A 121 18.92 -9.20 -1.39
N ASP A 122 17.70 -8.68 -1.26
CA ASP A 122 17.40 -7.48 -0.49
C ASP A 122 16.74 -7.83 0.83
N TRP A 123 17.16 -7.14 1.88
CA TRP A 123 16.56 -7.29 3.20
C TRP A 123 16.22 -5.95 3.83
N VAL A 124 15.16 -5.96 4.63
CA VAL A 124 14.68 -4.83 5.41
C VAL A 124 14.48 -5.27 6.85
N VAL A 125 14.92 -4.43 7.79
CA VAL A 125 14.63 -4.58 9.21
C VAL A 125 13.57 -3.56 9.64
N ALA A 126 12.62 -3.99 10.46
CA ALA A 126 11.64 -3.11 11.09
C ALA A 126 11.16 -3.69 12.43
N ASP A 127 10.57 -2.84 13.26
CA ASP A 127 10.03 -3.18 14.59
C ASP A 127 8.81 -4.12 14.53
N THR A 128 8.22 -4.29 13.34
CA THR A 128 7.07 -5.18 13.11
C THR A 128 7.30 -6.05 11.88
N ALA A 129 6.87 -7.31 11.93
CA ALA A 129 6.94 -8.23 10.81
C ALA A 129 6.21 -7.69 9.58
N SER A 130 4.98 -7.20 9.76
CA SER A 130 4.16 -6.62 8.69
C SER A 130 4.81 -5.39 8.04
N GLY A 131 5.44 -4.54 8.85
CA GLY A 131 6.20 -3.38 8.36
C GLY A 131 7.44 -3.79 7.56
N ALA A 132 8.21 -4.78 8.05
CA ALA A 132 9.39 -5.29 7.35
C ALA A 132 9.00 -5.88 5.98
N ILE A 133 7.95 -6.71 5.95
CA ILE A 133 7.42 -7.30 4.72
C ILE A 133 7.00 -6.22 3.72
N CYS A 134 6.15 -5.27 4.13
CA CYS A 134 5.63 -4.24 3.24
C CYS A 134 6.77 -3.40 2.63
N LYS A 135 7.76 -3.01 3.44
CA LYS A 135 8.93 -2.26 2.94
C LYS A 135 9.77 -3.09 1.99
N ALA A 136 10.04 -4.36 2.29
CA ALA A 136 10.82 -5.24 1.43
C ALA A 136 10.14 -5.44 0.06
N VAL A 137 8.83 -5.69 0.05
CA VAL A 137 8.04 -5.82 -1.18
C VAL A 137 8.04 -4.52 -1.99
N LEU A 138 7.87 -3.37 -1.33
CA LEU A 138 7.87 -2.08 -2.01
C LEU A 138 9.23 -1.77 -2.65
N LEU A 139 10.33 -2.05 -1.95
CA LEU A 139 11.68 -1.87 -2.48
C LEU A 139 11.97 -2.81 -3.65
N TYR A 140 11.46 -4.04 -3.60
CA TYR A 140 11.56 -4.98 -4.71
C TYR A 140 10.88 -4.42 -5.97
N MET A 141 9.65 -3.90 -5.84
CA MET A 141 8.89 -3.36 -6.97
C MET A 141 9.52 -2.10 -7.59
N GLU A 142 10.12 -1.22 -6.79
CA GLU A 142 10.75 0.02 -7.31
C GLU A 142 12.05 -0.25 -8.11
N ARG A 143 12.58 -1.48 -8.11
CA ARG A 143 13.76 -1.86 -8.93
C ARG A 143 13.41 -2.14 -10.39
N GLY A 144 12.17 -2.47 -10.70
CA GLY A 144 11.71 -2.72 -12.07
C GLY A 144 12.05 -4.10 -12.64
N ASP A 145 12.39 -5.09 -11.81
CA ASP A 145 12.68 -6.47 -12.24
C ASP A 145 11.41 -7.34 -12.40
N SER A 146 10.24 -6.73 -12.61
CA SER A 146 8.93 -7.40 -12.74
C SER A 146 8.41 -7.43 -14.17
#